data_AF-B7G7T5-F1
#
_entry.id   AF-B7G7T5-F1
#
_cell.length_a   1.000
_cell.length_b   1.000
_cell.length_c   1.000
_cell.angle_alpha   90.00
_cell.angle_beta   90.00
_cell.angle_gamma   90.00
#
_symmetry.space_group_name_H-M   'P 1'
#
loop_
_entity.id
_entity.type
_entity.pdbx_description
1 polymer ?
#
loop_
_entity_poly.entity_id
_entity_poly.type
_entity_poly.pdbx_seq_one_letter_code
_entity_poly.pdbx_strand_id
1 'polypeptide(L)'
;MEEEVTTKMALRGPIDDNALEPILNPVADEAGEGSHDRIENGTPVPTVDISDTDSSDLPKSDTSHGTPVDVKGMPDEQEQFMNEGPLQTQPRWQCILNKRALPDDRFTAFGYDIVDGPAVVKFIKFLTVTYLCFFIAFAFVRWVDWENDEYYTMEQFWKFDSSFVVTDALFFFVVGRLNKQNGVDHLAWILPILVATLYSSGVTRLDFMQHSVSLYEMRCRWPPGLWIFAIIVTVFVVALVYAHIRYIAQQRKLFEKGFEISFCTAFFLVPSIASPFFHFHHWFAGWFGGMHFNLNVWWSRVTMAFLWGFYINGIAVYGRDPILGCEYSLYVSLYQRCSFMRCYVQGIIDGAGNATHPSNYTGIVTPFVPLDWRTCSTD
;
A
#
# COMPACT_ATOMS: atom_id res chain seq x y z
N MET A 1 23.43 34.04 41.76
CA MET A 1 23.56 34.93 40.59
C MET A 1 23.31 34.06 39.38
N GLU A 2 22.03 33.88 39.09
CA GLU A 2 21.55 33.29 37.85
C GLU A 2 21.51 34.44 36.84
N GLU A 3 22.20 34.27 35.72
CA GLU A 3 22.18 35.24 34.63
C GLU A 3 21.35 34.64 33.49
N GLU A 4 20.19 35.26 33.30
CA GLU A 4 19.11 34.92 32.39
C GLU A 4 19.50 35.38 30.97
N VAL A 5 19.84 34.43 30.08
CA VAL A 5 20.10 34.73 28.66
C VAL A 5 18.79 34.67 27.89
N THR A 6 18.08 35.80 27.88
CA THR A 6 16.98 36.06 26.93
C THR A 6 17.52 36.33 25.53
N THR A 7 17.56 35.30 24.69
CA THR A 7 17.78 35.45 23.24
C THR A 7 16.44 35.68 22.56
N LYS A 8 16.11 36.95 22.28
CA LYS A 8 15.02 37.30 21.35
C LYS A 8 15.46 36.99 19.92
N MET A 9 15.03 35.87 19.36
CA MET A 9 15.08 35.63 17.92
C MET A 9 13.94 36.39 17.24
N ALA A 10 14.30 37.51 16.62
CA ALA A 10 13.46 38.21 15.66
C ALA A 10 13.55 37.52 14.30
N LEU A 11 12.61 36.64 13.99
CA LEU A 11 12.33 36.16 12.63
C LEU A 11 10.82 36.18 12.41
N ARG A 12 10.30 37.34 12.00
CA ARG A 12 9.05 37.45 11.24
C ARG A 12 9.37 38.25 9.99
N GLY A 13 9.67 37.55 8.90
CA GLY A 13 9.38 38.10 7.58
C GLY A 13 7.86 38.12 7.37
N PRO A 14 7.33 39.03 6.55
CA PRO A 14 5.93 38.98 6.16
C PRO A 14 5.64 37.63 5.50
N ILE A 15 4.56 36.99 5.94
CA ILE A 15 3.99 35.83 5.24
C ILE A 15 3.65 36.31 3.83
N ASP A 16 4.14 35.60 2.82
CA ASP A 16 3.83 35.89 1.43
C ASP A 16 2.35 35.57 1.19
N ASP A 17 1.52 36.60 1.10
CA ASP A 17 0.06 36.48 0.87
C ASP A 17 -0.26 35.67 -0.41
N ASN A 18 0.70 35.52 -1.33
CA ASN A 18 0.55 34.72 -2.55
C ASN A 18 0.54 33.20 -2.30
N ALA A 19 0.99 32.72 -1.13
CA ALA A 19 0.95 31.29 -0.81
C ALA A 19 -0.46 30.80 -0.41
N LEU A 20 -1.38 31.71 -0.11
CA LEU A 20 -2.75 31.43 0.32
C LEU A 20 -3.79 31.53 -0.80
N GLU A 21 -3.48 32.19 -1.93
CA GLU A 21 -4.39 32.31 -3.07
C GLU A 21 -4.94 30.98 -3.63
N PRO A 22 -4.13 29.90 -3.82
CA PRO A 22 -4.67 28.64 -4.37
C PRO A 22 -5.59 27.89 -3.39
N ILE A 23 -5.60 28.26 -2.10
CA ILE A 23 -6.50 27.69 -1.08
C ILE A 23 -7.81 28.48 -1.01
N LEU A 24 -7.77 29.78 -1.33
CA LEU A 24 -8.90 30.70 -1.17
C LEU A 24 -9.86 30.76 -2.38
N ASN A 25 -9.45 30.33 -3.58
CA ASN A 25 -10.29 30.36 -4.78
C ASN A 25 -10.30 29.02 -5.55
N PRO A 26 -11.01 27.96 -5.10
CA PRO A 26 -11.08 26.72 -5.87
C PRO A 26 -12.09 26.77 -7.04
N VAL A 27 -13.05 27.71 -7.06
CA VAL A 27 -14.10 27.76 -8.09
C VAL A 27 -14.61 29.19 -8.25
N ALA A 28 -14.10 29.90 -9.25
CA ALA A 28 -14.73 31.10 -9.78
C ALA A 28 -14.63 31.09 -11.30
N ASP A 29 -15.06 30.01 -11.93
CA ASP A 29 -15.44 30.02 -13.33
C ASP A 29 -16.65 29.10 -13.53
N GLU A 30 -17.63 29.65 -14.25
CA GLU A 30 -18.92 29.07 -14.65
C GLU A 30 -20.08 29.12 -13.63
N ALA A 31 -20.60 30.33 -13.40
CA ALA A 31 -22.03 30.54 -13.15
C ALA A 31 -22.56 31.58 -14.13
N GLY A 32 -22.84 31.14 -15.36
CA GLY A 32 -23.65 31.88 -16.31
C GLY A 32 -25.12 31.79 -15.92
N GLU A 33 -25.73 32.95 -15.66
CA GLU A 33 -27.16 33.13 -15.42
C GLU A 33 -28.01 32.54 -16.57
N GLY A 34 -28.95 31.68 -16.20
CA GLY A 34 -30.00 31.16 -17.08
C GLY A 34 -31.32 31.08 -16.34
N SER A 35 -32.00 32.22 -16.25
CA SER A 35 -33.37 32.36 -15.77
C SER A 35 -34.34 31.52 -16.62
N HIS A 36 -35.10 30.63 -15.99
CA HIS A 36 -36.44 30.26 -16.47
C HIS A 36 -37.35 29.85 -15.32
N ASP A 37 -38.33 30.71 -15.06
CA ASP A 37 -39.56 30.37 -14.36
C ASP A 37 -40.39 29.35 -15.15
N ARG A 38 -41.17 28.58 -14.38
CA ARG A 38 -42.63 28.34 -14.52
C ARG A 38 -43.15 26.97 -15.01
N ILE A 39 -44.13 26.51 -14.21
CA ILE A 39 -45.35 25.70 -14.48
C ILE A 39 -45.31 24.16 -14.37
N GLU A 40 -46.05 23.69 -13.36
CA GLU A 40 -47.03 22.58 -13.30
C GLU A 40 -46.92 21.43 -14.30
N ASN A 41 -46.84 20.19 -13.80
CA ASN A 41 -48.03 19.33 -13.63
C ASN A 41 -47.62 17.92 -13.20
N GLY A 42 -48.44 17.34 -12.34
CA GLY A 42 -48.31 15.94 -11.92
C GLY A 42 -48.59 14.96 -13.06
N THR A 43 -47.96 13.79 -12.96
CA THR A 43 -48.46 12.56 -13.58
C THR A 43 -47.95 11.37 -12.76
N PRO A 44 -48.76 10.31 -12.59
CA PRO A 44 -48.40 9.19 -11.75
C PRO A 44 -47.46 8.23 -12.45
N VAL A 45 -46.60 7.59 -11.66
CA VAL A 45 -45.72 6.48 -12.02
C VAL A 45 -46.57 5.28 -12.44
N PRO A 46 -46.31 4.65 -13.61
CA PRO A 46 -46.93 3.37 -13.92
C PRO A 46 -46.22 2.25 -13.15
N THR A 47 -46.98 1.52 -12.36
CA THR A 47 -46.65 0.18 -11.86
C THR A 47 -46.45 -0.74 -13.06
N VAL A 48 -45.25 -1.32 -13.16
CA VAL A 48 -44.95 -2.42 -14.09
C VAL A 48 -45.34 -3.72 -13.39
N ASP A 49 -46.44 -4.31 -13.85
CA ASP A 49 -46.79 -5.70 -13.59
C ASP A 49 -45.78 -6.61 -14.31
N ILE A 50 -45.01 -7.38 -13.53
CA ILE A 50 -44.24 -8.51 -14.04
C ILE A 50 -45.18 -9.72 -13.98
N SER A 51 -45.90 -9.93 -15.08
CA SER A 51 -46.68 -11.13 -15.32
C SER A 51 -45.78 -12.30 -15.68
N ASP A 52 -46.07 -13.44 -15.06
CA ASP A 52 -45.56 -14.77 -15.35
C ASP A 52 -45.51 -15.11 -16.84
N THR A 53 -44.39 -15.67 -17.27
CA THR A 53 -44.32 -16.53 -18.46
C THR A 53 -43.65 -17.84 -18.11
N ASP A 54 -44.52 -18.79 -17.77
CA ASP A 54 -44.33 -20.21 -18.07
C ASP A 54 -44.04 -20.39 -19.57
N SER A 55 -42.96 -21.09 -19.90
CA SER A 55 -42.97 -22.07 -20.99
C SER A 55 -41.65 -22.85 -21.00
N SER A 56 -41.79 -24.10 -20.60
CA SER A 56 -41.12 -25.26 -21.16
C SER A 56 -40.50 -25.03 -22.54
N ASP A 57 -39.20 -25.29 -22.68
CA ASP A 57 -38.66 -26.00 -23.83
C ASP A 57 -37.27 -26.59 -23.51
N LEU A 58 -37.28 -27.89 -23.27
CA LEU A 58 -36.09 -28.75 -23.24
C LEU A 58 -35.55 -28.89 -24.68
N PRO A 59 -34.28 -28.56 -24.97
CA PRO A 59 -33.68 -28.99 -26.21
C PRO A 59 -33.36 -30.48 -26.12
N LYS A 60 -33.99 -31.25 -27.01
CA LYS A 60 -33.69 -32.66 -27.27
C LYS A 60 -32.23 -32.81 -27.66
N SER A 61 -31.58 -33.80 -27.04
CA SER A 61 -30.26 -34.28 -27.40
C SER A 61 -30.31 -34.98 -28.76
N ASP A 62 -29.94 -34.28 -29.81
CA ASP A 62 -29.65 -34.91 -31.09
C ASP A 62 -28.24 -35.50 -31.06
N THR A 63 -28.18 -36.81 -30.84
CA THR A 63 -27.05 -37.67 -31.19
C THR A 63 -26.90 -37.71 -32.71
N SER A 64 -26.19 -36.73 -33.27
CA SER A 64 -25.69 -36.81 -34.63
C SER A 64 -24.38 -37.59 -34.65
N HIS A 65 -24.39 -38.74 -35.32
CA HIS A 65 -23.22 -39.48 -35.77
C HIS A 65 -22.27 -38.55 -36.54
N GLY A 66 -21.23 -38.08 -35.86
CA GLY A 66 -20.07 -37.45 -36.47
C GLY A 66 -19.19 -38.52 -37.11
N THR A 67 -19.07 -38.46 -38.43
CA THR A 67 -18.04 -39.11 -39.23
C THR A 67 -16.65 -38.84 -38.65
N PRO A 68 -15.72 -39.82 -38.70
CA PRO A 68 -14.34 -39.60 -38.29
C PRO A 68 -13.70 -38.59 -39.24
N VAL A 69 -13.55 -37.35 -38.78
CA VAL A 69 -12.68 -36.37 -39.43
C VAL A 69 -11.25 -36.81 -39.14
N ASP A 70 -10.58 -37.27 -40.19
CA ASP A 70 -9.16 -37.57 -40.21
C ASP A 70 -8.39 -36.25 -40.02
N VAL A 71 -8.13 -35.88 -38.76
CA VAL A 71 -7.30 -34.73 -38.37
C VAL A 71 -5.84 -35.09 -38.66
N LYS A 72 -5.51 -35.02 -39.94
CA LYS A 72 -4.16 -35.16 -40.47
C LYS A 72 -3.40 -33.87 -40.20
N GLY A 73 -2.54 -33.89 -39.19
CA GLY A 73 -1.50 -32.87 -38.99
C GLY A 73 -1.76 -31.89 -37.85
N MET A 74 -1.84 -32.39 -36.63
CA MET A 74 -1.46 -31.59 -35.46
C MET A 74 0.05 -31.82 -35.27
N PRO A 75 0.90 -30.79 -35.40
CA PRO A 75 2.34 -30.96 -35.18
C PRO A 75 2.58 -31.43 -33.74
N ASP A 76 3.49 -32.39 -33.59
CA ASP A 76 3.90 -33.04 -32.35
C ASP A 76 4.45 -32.03 -31.30
N GLU A 77 3.56 -31.29 -30.62
CA GLU A 77 3.93 -30.52 -29.41
C GLU A 77 4.09 -31.43 -28.17
N GLN A 78 3.84 -32.74 -28.31
CA GLN A 78 4.01 -33.71 -27.21
C GLN A 78 5.46 -34.15 -26.97
N GLU A 79 6.40 -33.91 -27.90
CA GLU A 79 7.80 -34.35 -27.71
C GLU A 79 8.67 -33.39 -26.87
N GLN A 80 8.19 -32.19 -26.51
CA GLN A 80 8.97 -31.25 -25.68
C GLN A 80 8.88 -31.49 -24.17
N PHE A 81 8.00 -32.38 -23.69
CA PHE A 81 7.82 -32.63 -22.25
C PHE A 81 8.65 -33.79 -21.67
N MET A 82 9.34 -34.57 -22.51
CA MET A 82 10.07 -35.78 -22.06
C MET A 82 11.58 -35.62 -21.95
N ASN A 83 12.11 -34.40 -22.09
CA ASN A 83 13.53 -34.10 -21.89
C ASN A 83 13.79 -33.47 -20.51
N GLU A 84 13.08 -33.94 -19.48
CA GLU A 84 13.46 -33.68 -18.10
C GLU A 84 14.74 -34.47 -17.81
N GLY A 85 15.89 -33.78 -17.85
CA GLY A 85 17.17 -34.33 -17.47
C GLY A 85 17.13 -35.00 -16.09
N PRO A 86 18.16 -35.79 -15.73
CA PRO A 86 18.17 -36.59 -14.51
C PRO A 86 17.73 -35.73 -13.31
N LEU A 87 16.62 -36.15 -12.67
CA LEU A 87 16.02 -35.53 -11.49
C LEU A 87 17.11 -35.13 -10.50
N GLN A 88 17.51 -33.86 -10.57
CA GLN A 88 18.55 -33.34 -9.70
C GLN A 88 17.98 -33.41 -8.28
N THR A 89 18.49 -34.34 -7.50
CA THR A 89 17.99 -34.60 -6.15
C THR A 89 18.14 -33.33 -5.33
N GLN A 90 17.02 -32.66 -5.05
CA GLN A 90 17.06 -31.47 -4.22
C GLN A 90 17.51 -31.85 -2.81
N PRO A 91 18.36 -31.03 -2.17
CA PRO A 91 18.80 -31.31 -0.82
C PRO A 91 17.59 -31.32 0.14
N ARG A 92 17.61 -32.23 1.13
CA ARG A 92 16.48 -32.47 2.05
C ARG A 92 15.93 -31.20 2.72
N TRP A 93 16.80 -30.25 3.08
CA TRP A 93 16.38 -28.99 3.71
C TRP A 93 15.50 -28.14 2.79
N GLN A 94 15.74 -28.18 1.47
CA GLN A 94 14.96 -27.44 0.49
C GLN A 94 13.55 -28.02 0.35
N CYS A 95 13.41 -29.34 0.50
CA CYS A 95 12.10 -30.00 0.55
C CYS A 95 11.30 -29.54 1.78
N ILE A 96 11.94 -29.45 2.95
CA ILE A 96 11.29 -28.98 4.18
C ILE A 96 10.85 -27.51 4.04
N LEU A 97 11.74 -26.64 3.54
CA LEU A 97 11.44 -25.21 3.42
C LEU A 97 10.34 -24.90 2.40
N ASN A 98 10.22 -25.69 1.35
CA ASN A 98 9.20 -25.51 0.29
C ASN A 98 7.97 -26.39 0.49
N LYS A 99 7.87 -27.13 1.60
CA LYS A 99 6.68 -27.92 1.91
C LYS A 99 5.53 -26.98 2.23
N ARG A 100 4.47 -27.05 1.41
CA ARG A 100 3.23 -26.29 1.61
C ARG A 100 2.43 -26.89 2.77
N ALA A 101 1.78 -26.02 3.55
CA ALA A 101 0.88 -26.43 4.62
C ALA A 101 -0.45 -26.97 4.07
N LEU A 102 -0.98 -26.35 3.01
CA LEU A 102 -2.29 -26.66 2.41
C LEU A 102 -2.18 -26.79 0.87
N PRO A 103 -3.15 -27.45 0.20
CA PRO A 103 -3.25 -27.47 -1.27
C PRO A 103 -3.49 -26.06 -1.83
N ASP A 104 -3.03 -25.78 -3.04
CA ASP A 104 -3.14 -24.44 -3.67
C ASP A 104 -4.38 -24.28 -4.56
N ASP A 105 -5.12 -25.36 -4.79
CA ASP A 105 -6.20 -25.50 -5.77
C ASP A 105 -7.59 -25.44 -5.14
N ARG A 106 -7.72 -25.91 -3.90
CA ARG A 106 -8.99 -25.97 -3.16
C ARG A 106 -8.79 -25.84 -1.65
N PHE A 107 -9.81 -25.30 -0.98
CA PHE A 107 -9.91 -25.33 0.48
C PHE A 107 -11.07 -26.22 0.91
N THR A 108 -10.75 -27.36 1.52
CA THR A 108 -11.73 -28.32 2.05
C THR A 108 -11.84 -28.21 3.56
N ALA A 109 -13.05 -28.13 4.09
CA ALA A 109 -13.31 -28.36 5.51
C ALA A 109 -14.50 -29.29 5.69
N PHE A 110 -14.38 -30.25 6.59
CA PHE A 110 -15.42 -31.24 6.88
C PHE A 110 -15.93 -32.01 5.63
N GLY A 111 -15.06 -32.19 4.63
CA GLY A 111 -15.40 -32.87 3.38
C GLY A 111 -16.14 -32.03 2.34
N TYR A 112 -16.37 -30.74 2.60
CA TYR A 112 -16.97 -29.81 1.64
C TYR A 112 -15.91 -28.85 1.08
N ASP A 113 -15.97 -28.61 -0.23
CA ASP A 113 -15.21 -27.57 -0.90
C ASP A 113 -15.83 -26.21 -0.54
N ILE A 114 -15.11 -25.40 0.24
CA ILE A 114 -15.60 -24.06 0.65
C ILE A 114 -15.25 -23.03 -0.41
N VAL A 115 -14.05 -23.13 -0.98
CA VAL A 115 -13.53 -22.20 -1.99
C VAL A 115 -12.77 -22.99 -3.05
N ASP A 116 -13.20 -22.81 -4.29
CA ASP A 116 -12.56 -23.33 -5.48
C ASP A 116 -11.82 -22.24 -6.24
N GLY A 117 -10.74 -22.64 -6.91
CA GLY A 117 -9.99 -21.78 -7.82
C GLY A 117 -8.60 -21.45 -7.27
N PRO A 118 -7.53 -21.82 -7.99
CA PRO A 118 -6.17 -21.72 -7.45
C PRO A 118 -5.73 -20.29 -7.15
N ALA A 119 -6.26 -19.30 -7.88
CA ALA A 119 -5.97 -17.89 -7.60
C ALA A 119 -6.63 -17.43 -6.29
N VAL A 120 -7.90 -17.80 -6.06
CA VAL A 120 -8.66 -17.37 -4.87
C VAL A 120 -8.08 -18.03 -3.62
N VAL A 121 -7.83 -19.33 -3.65
CA VAL A 121 -7.24 -20.08 -2.53
C VAL A 121 -5.87 -19.51 -2.17
N LYS A 122 -4.99 -19.26 -3.15
CA LYS A 122 -3.69 -18.63 -2.90
C LYS A 122 -3.81 -17.21 -2.34
N PHE A 123 -4.79 -16.43 -2.79
CA PHE A 123 -5.02 -15.09 -2.28
C PHE A 123 -5.49 -15.11 -0.82
N ILE A 124 -6.42 -16.00 -0.47
CA ILE A 124 -6.88 -16.20 0.92
C ILE A 124 -5.72 -16.63 1.82
N LYS A 125 -4.87 -17.56 1.36
CA LYS A 125 -3.64 -17.93 2.08
C LYS A 125 -2.70 -16.74 2.28
N PHE A 126 -2.51 -15.92 1.24
CA PHE A 126 -1.66 -14.73 1.31
C PHE A 126 -2.17 -13.71 2.31
N LEU A 127 -3.49 -13.44 2.31
CA LEU A 127 -4.11 -12.59 3.33
C LEU A 127 -3.95 -13.19 4.73
N THR A 128 -4.21 -14.49 4.90
CA THR A 128 -4.11 -15.16 6.20
C THR A 128 -2.68 -15.05 6.76
N VAL A 129 -1.66 -15.33 5.95
CA VAL A 129 -0.25 -15.18 6.34
C VAL A 129 0.07 -13.72 6.66
N THR A 130 -0.43 -12.78 5.86
CA THR A 130 -0.23 -11.34 6.09
C THR A 130 -0.79 -10.89 7.43
N TYR A 131 -2.06 -11.19 7.72
CA TYR A 131 -2.68 -10.84 9.00
C TYR A 131 -1.99 -11.55 10.17
N LEU A 132 -1.62 -12.83 10.03
CA LEU A 132 -0.90 -13.53 11.09
C LEU A 132 0.45 -12.87 11.41
N CYS A 133 1.24 -12.55 10.38
CA CYS A 133 2.52 -11.85 10.56
C CYS A 133 2.31 -10.44 11.15
N PHE A 134 1.26 -9.73 10.71
CA PHE A 134 0.87 -8.44 11.28
C PHE A 134 0.58 -8.55 12.78
N PHE A 135 -0.25 -9.51 13.20
CA PHE A 135 -0.60 -9.71 14.62
C PHE A 135 0.61 -10.08 15.46
N ILE A 136 1.46 -10.97 14.95
CA ILE A 136 2.70 -11.36 15.62
C ILE A 136 3.58 -10.12 15.81
N ALA A 137 3.76 -9.30 14.78
CA ALA A 137 4.56 -8.08 14.86
C ALA A 137 3.97 -7.06 15.83
N PHE A 138 2.67 -6.76 15.68
CA PHE A 138 1.94 -5.80 16.52
C PHE A 138 2.08 -6.14 18.02
N ALA A 139 1.87 -7.42 18.37
CA ALA A 139 1.95 -7.90 19.75
C ALA A 139 3.40 -7.99 20.24
N PHE A 140 4.31 -8.50 19.41
CA PHE A 140 5.70 -8.71 19.81
C PHE A 140 6.41 -7.39 20.07
N VAL A 141 6.34 -6.42 19.14
CA VAL A 141 7.01 -5.11 19.26
C VAL A 141 6.60 -4.40 20.54
N ARG A 142 5.30 -4.39 20.86
CA ARG A 142 4.76 -3.81 22.10
C ARG A 142 5.17 -4.59 23.36
N TRP A 143 5.25 -5.92 23.26
CA TRP A 143 5.66 -6.75 24.39
C TRP A 143 7.13 -6.52 24.78
N VAL A 144 8.02 -6.34 23.79
CA VAL A 144 9.44 -6.07 24.03
C VAL A 144 9.77 -4.59 24.21
N ASP A 145 8.76 -3.73 24.20
CA ASP A 145 8.90 -2.27 24.32
C ASP A 145 9.89 -1.70 23.27
N TRP A 146 9.73 -2.16 22.03
CA TRP A 146 10.40 -1.54 20.87
C TRP A 146 9.58 -0.35 20.39
N GLU A 147 10.24 0.57 19.68
CA GLU A 147 9.58 1.77 19.15
C GLU A 147 8.31 1.42 18.35
N ASN A 148 7.19 2.01 18.75
CA ASN A 148 5.90 1.90 18.10
C ASN A 148 5.04 3.14 18.37
N ASP A 149 3.98 3.31 17.58
CA ASP A 149 2.93 4.27 17.92
C ASP A 149 2.06 3.68 19.05
N GLU A 150 2.13 4.26 20.24
CA GLU A 150 1.36 3.85 21.42
C GLU A 150 -0.14 4.13 21.27
N TYR A 151 -0.51 5.12 20.46
CA TYR A 151 -1.90 5.47 20.20
C TYR A 151 -2.52 4.59 19.12
N TYR A 152 -1.71 3.87 18.34
CA TYR A 152 -2.17 2.93 17.34
C TYR A 152 -2.65 1.62 17.96
N THR A 153 -3.94 1.35 17.82
CA THR A 153 -4.65 0.21 18.39
C THR A 153 -5.17 -0.74 17.32
N MET A 154 -5.46 -1.98 17.70
CA MET A 154 -6.09 -2.95 16.81
C MET A 154 -7.47 -2.50 16.30
N GLU A 155 -8.22 -1.72 17.10
CA GLU A 155 -9.50 -1.18 16.67
C GLU A 155 -9.33 -0.19 15.51
N GLN A 156 -8.37 0.73 15.62
CA GLN A 156 -8.06 1.67 14.53
C GLN A 156 -7.59 0.94 13.28
N PHE A 157 -6.74 -0.08 13.42
CA PHE A 157 -6.33 -0.90 12.28
C PHE A 157 -7.56 -1.48 11.54
N TRP A 158 -8.47 -2.12 12.26
CA TRP A 158 -9.65 -2.73 11.63
C TRP A 158 -10.58 -1.71 10.99
N LYS A 159 -10.73 -0.55 11.64
CA LYS A 159 -11.65 0.51 11.19
C LYS A 159 -11.11 1.31 10.00
N PHE A 160 -9.81 1.58 9.97
CA PHE A 160 -9.22 2.54 9.04
C PHE A 160 -8.26 1.91 8.04
N ASP A 161 -7.45 0.92 8.43
CA ASP A 161 -6.34 0.44 7.60
C ASP A 161 -6.58 -0.91 6.92
N SER A 162 -7.39 -1.79 7.54
CA SER A 162 -7.62 -3.17 7.09
C SER A 162 -8.06 -3.26 5.63
N SER A 163 -9.03 -2.44 5.20
CA SER A 163 -9.52 -2.44 3.82
C SER A 163 -8.43 -2.06 2.81
N PHE A 164 -7.55 -1.13 3.18
CA PHE A 164 -6.44 -0.77 2.33
C PHE A 164 -5.35 -1.84 2.34
N VAL A 165 -5.09 -2.52 3.45
CA VAL A 165 -4.15 -3.67 3.48
C VAL A 165 -4.65 -4.79 2.56
N VAL A 166 -5.95 -5.08 2.53
CA VAL A 166 -6.53 -6.04 1.57
C VAL A 166 -6.33 -5.58 0.13
N THR A 167 -6.51 -4.28 -0.13
CA THR A 167 -6.32 -3.69 -1.47
C THR A 167 -4.87 -3.77 -1.91
N ASP A 168 -3.93 -3.38 -1.04
CA ASP A 168 -2.49 -3.46 -1.28
C ASP A 168 -2.05 -4.91 -1.50
N ALA A 169 -2.61 -5.85 -0.72
CA ALA A 169 -2.36 -7.27 -0.89
C ALA A 169 -2.89 -7.79 -2.23
N LEU A 170 -4.04 -7.30 -2.70
CA LEU A 170 -4.59 -7.66 -4.02
C LEU A 170 -3.66 -7.19 -5.14
N PHE A 171 -3.22 -5.92 -5.11
CA PHE A 171 -2.26 -5.40 -6.09
C PHE A 171 -0.94 -6.19 -6.03
N PHE A 172 -0.44 -6.44 -4.82
CA PHE A 172 0.79 -7.20 -4.63
C PHE A 172 0.67 -8.62 -5.16
N PHE A 173 -0.48 -9.26 -4.96
CA PHE A 173 -0.76 -10.60 -5.44
C PHE A 173 -0.83 -10.67 -6.97
N VAL A 174 -1.48 -9.70 -7.61
CA VAL A 174 -1.66 -9.64 -9.07
C VAL A 174 -0.40 -9.19 -9.78
N VAL A 175 0.14 -8.02 -9.43
CA VAL A 175 1.36 -7.45 -10.05
C VAL A 175 2.58 -8.29 -9.71
N GLY A 176 2.66 -8.77 -8.47
CA GLY A 176 3.65 -9.75 -8.01
C GLY A 176 3.50 -11.14 -8.62
N ARG A 177 2.48 -11.38 -9.46
CA ARG A 177 2.23 -12.67 -10.14
C ARG A 177 2.16 -13.86 -9.16
N LEU A 178 1.77 -13.65 -7.90
CA LEU A 178 1.69 -14.71 -6.88
C LEU A 178 0.65 -15.77 -7.24
N ASN A 179 -0.40 -15.38 -7.97
CA ASN A 179 -1.38 -16.30 -8.53
C ASN A 179 -0.75 -17.38 -9.42
N LYS A 180 0.32 -17.03 -10.16
CA LYS A 180 1.04 -17.93 -11.09
C LYS A 180 2.21 -18.66 -10.45
N GLN A 181 2.65 -18.24 -9.26
CA GLN A 181 3.76 -18.88 -8.54
C GLN A 181 3.26 -20.00 -7.61
N ASN A 182 4.20 -20.72 -7.00
CA ASN A 182 3.88 -21.64 -5.90
C ASN A 182 3.22 -20.89 -4.73
N GLY A 183 2.42 -21.59 -3.94
CA GLY A 183 1.77 -21.06 -2.73
C GLY A 183 2.73 -20.34 -1.78
N VAL A 184 2.14 -19.53 -0.91
CA VAL A 184 2.81 -18.65 0.06
C VAL A 184 2.87 -19.24 1.47
N ASP A 185 2.28 -20.41 1.67
CA ASP A 185 2.12 -21.11 2.94
C ASP A 185 3.26 -22.10 3.24
N HIS A 186 4.49 -21.74 2.85
CA HIS A 186 5.69 -22.54 3.08
C HIS A 186 6.76 -21.72 3.82
N LEU A 187 7.67 -22.39 4.54
CA LEU A 187 8.65 -21.72 5.40
C LEU A 187 9.60 -20.80 4.63
N ALA A 188 9.98 -21.13 3.39
CA ALA A 188 10.82 -20.26 2.55
C ALA A 188 10.16 -18.90 2.21
N TRP A 189 8.86 -18.75 2.42
CA TRP A 189 8.12 -17.51 2.22
C TRP A 189 7.82 -16.81 3.55
N ILE A 190 7.35 -17.58 4.54
CA ILE A 190 6.97 -17.06 5.86
C ILE A 190 8.19 -16.56 6.64
N LEU A 191 9.33 -17.27 6.60
CA LEU A 191 10.51 -16.88 7.37
C LEU A 191 11.09 -15.53 6.93
N PRO A 192 11.31 -15.24 5.63
CA PRO A 192 11.74 -13.91 5.21
C PRO A 192 10.78 -12.79 5.60
N ILE A 193 9.46 -13.03 5.56
CA ILE A 193 8.47 -12.06 6.04
C ILE A 193 8.72 -11.77 7.52
N LEU A 194 8.71 -12.80 8.38
CA LEU A 194 8.89 -12.62 9.82
C LEU A 194 10.23 -11.98 10.16
N VAL A 195 11.31 -12.39 9.49
CA VAL A 195 12.64 -11.80 9.68
C VAL A 195 12.62 -10.32 9.31
N ALA A 196 12.11 -9.95 8.13
CA ALA A 196 12.00 -8.55 7.75
C ALA A 196 11.13 -7.76 8.72
N THR A 197 9.98 -8.32 9.09
CA THR A 197 9.03 -7.65 9.95
C THR A 197 9.59 -7.38 11.34
N LEU A 198 10.35 -8.31 11.93
CA LEU A 198 10.97 -8.10 13.24
C LEU A 198 12.27 -7.29 13.13
N TYR A 199 13.04 -7.48 12.07
CA TYR A 199 14.28 -6.76 11.82
C TYR A 199 14.04 -5.25 11.75
N SER A 200 13.01 -4.80 11.02
CA SER A 200 12.72 -3.37 10.85
C SER A 200 12.41 -2.65 12.16
N SER A 201 11.73 -3.28 13.11
CA SER A 201 11.58 -2.72 14.45
C SER A 201 12.84 -2.89 15.30
N GLY A 202 13.53 -4.03 15.20
CA GLY A 202 14.73 -4.29 16.00
C GLY A 202 15.86 -3.31 15.72
N VAL A 203 15.98 -2.82 14.48
CA VAL A 203 17.03 -1.84 14.12
C VAL A 203 16.85 -0.48 14.78
N THR A 204 15.65 -0.10 15.26
CA THR A 204 15.45 1.17 15.99
C THR A 204 16.09 1.15 17.38
N ARG A 205 16.56 -0.01 17.85
CA ARG A 205 17.35 -0.14 19.10
C ARG A 205 18.83 0.18 18.92
N LEU A 206 19.29 0.33 17.69
CA LEU A 206 20.67 0.69 17.40
C LEU A 206 20.77 2.22 17.33
N ASP A 207 21.52 2.84 18.24
CA ASP A 207 21.63 4.29 18.36
C ASP A 207 21.91 4.98 17.00
N PHE A 208 22.80 4.41 16.19
CA PHE A 208 23.14 5.00 14.89
C PHE A 208 22.03 4.87 13.84
N MET A 209 21.13 3.89 13.97
CA MET A 209 20.00 3.65 13.06
C MET A 209 18.77 4.48 13.41
N GLN A 210 18.60 4.86 14.69
CA GLN A 210 17.51 5.74 15.14
C GLN A 210 17.44 7.03 14.30
N HIS A 211 18.60 7.58 13.93
CA HIS A 211 18.72 8.78 13.10
C HIS A 211 18.01 8.73 11.72
N SER A 212 17.60 7.56 11.23
CA SER A 212 16.93 7.44 9.91
C SER A 212 15.81 6.41 9.84
N VAL A 213 15.65 5.57 10.86
CA VAL A 213 14.60 4.53 10.89
C VAL A 213 13.57 4.80 12.00
N SER A 214 13.91 5.59 13.02
CA SER A 214 12.93 6.04 14.02
C SER A 214 12.00 7.10 13.42
N LEU A 215 10.72 7.07 13.79
CA LEU A 215 9.79 8.17 13.52
C LEU A 215 9.99 9.33 14.49
N TYR A 216 10.46 9.07 15.70
CA TYR A 216 10.52 10.07 16.78
C TYR A 216 11.90 10.73 16.93
N GLU A 217 12.97 10.09 16.45
CA GLU A 217 14.35 10.56 16.63
C GLU A 217 15.09 10.85 15.32
N MET A 218 14.38 11.32 14.29
CA MET A 218 15.02 11.75 13.04
C MET A 218 15.99 12.91 13.28
N ARG A 219 17.24 12.77 12.80
CA ARG A 219 18.24 13.85 12.87
C ARG A 219 18.78 14.18 11.49
N CYS A 220 19.01 15.46 11.23
CA CYS A 220 19.54 15.94 9.94
C CYS A 220 21.01 15.58 9.66
N ARG A 221 21.75 15.07 10.67
CA ARG A 221 23.15 14.66 10.52
C ARG A 221 23.29 13.18 10.83
N TRP A 222 23.79 12.44 9.85
CA TRP A 222 24.02 11.01 9.96
C TRP A 222 25.36 10.72 10.67
N PRO A 223 25.36 9.88 11.73
CA PRO A 223 26.60 9.44 12.34
C PRO A 223 27.41 8.55 11.38
N PRO A 224 28.74 8.42 11.56
CA PRO A 224 29.57 7.57 10.68
C PRO A 224 29.10 6.11 10.58
N GLY A 225 28.56 5.55 11.67
CA GLY A 225 28.01 4.19 11.67
C GLY A 225 26.85 4.01 10.68
N LEU A 226 25.99 5.02 10.57
CA LEU A 226 24.87 5.01 9.63
C LEU A 226 25.34 5.10 8.17
N TRP A 227 26.37 5.90 7.89
CA TRP A 227 26.99 5.95 6.55
C TRP A 227 27.57 4.61 6.12
N ILE A 228 28.29 3.93 7.02
CA ILE A 228 28.86 2.60 6.75
C ILE A 228 27.72 1.60 6.47
N PHE A 229 26.68 1.60 7.31
CA PHE A 229 25.52 0.75 7.12
C PHE A 229 24.83 1.02 5.77
N ALA A 230 24.60 2.30 5.43
CA ALA A 230 23.97 2.69 4.17
C ALA A 230 24.78 2.20 2.95
N ILE A 231 26.11 2.35 2.97
CA ILE A 231 27.00 1.84 1.90
C ILE A 231 26.85 0.33 1.74
N ILE A 232 26.89 -0.42 2.85
CA ILE A 232 26.73 -1.88 2.82
C ILE A 232 25.39 -2.26 2.21
N VAL A 233 24.30 -1.66 2.68
CA VAL A 233 22.95 -1.91 2.16
C VAL A 233 22.86 -1.54 0.67
N THR A 234 23.42 -0.40 0.25
CA THR A 234 23.46 0.01 -1.15
C THR A 234 24.17 -1.03 -2.02
N VAL A 235 25.32 -1.56 -1.60
CA VAL A 235 26.03 -2.62 -2.34
C VAL A 235 25.16 -3.87 -2.49
N PHE A 236 24.49 -4.31 -1.42
CA PHE A 236 23.57 -5.45 -1.48
C PHE A 236 22.39 -5.21 -2.42
N VAL A 237 21.75 -4.04 -2.35
CA VAL A 237 20.62 -3.68 -3.22
C VAL A 237 21.06 -3.62 -4.68
N VAL A 238 22.20 -3.00 -4.99
CA VAL A 238 22.76 -2.95 -6.35
C VAL A 238 23.05 -4.35 -6.88
N ALA A 239 23.67 -5.22 -6.09
CA ALA A 239 23.95 -6.59 -6.49
C ALA A 239 22.65 -7.37 -6.79
N LEU A 240 21.62 -7.18 -5.97
CA LEU A 240 20.32 -7.82 -6.13
C LEU A 240 19.58 -7.31 -7.36
N VAL A 241 19.58 -6.00 -7.61
CA VAL A 241 18.99 -5.39 -8.80
C VAL A 241 19.72 -5.85 -10.06
N TYR A 242 21.05 -5.86 -10.03
CA TYR A 242 21.87 -6.38 -11.13
C TYR A 242 21.56 -7.85 -11.44
N ALA A 243 21.41 -8.70 -10.42
CA ALA A 243 21.03 -10.10 -10.59
C ALA A 243 19.64 -10.24 -11.26
N HIS A 244 18.66 -9.41 -10.85
CA HIS A 244 17.34 -9.36 -11.49
C HIS A 244 17.42 -8.93 -12.95
N ILE A 245 18.11 -7.83 -13.25
CA ILE A 245 18.28 -7.33 -14.62
C ILE A 245 18.93 -8.39 -15.50
N ARG A 246 20.02 -9.01 -15.02
CA ARG A 246 20.71 -10.08 -15.76
C ARG A 246 19.79 -11.26 -16.04
N TYR A 247 19.03 -11.72 -15.04
CA TYR A 247 18.08 -12.82 -15.21
C TYR A 247 16.98 -12.47 -16.23
N ILE A 248 16.37 -11.28 -16.10
CA ILE A 248 15.34 -10.80 -17.02
C ILE A 248 15.87 -10.65 -18.46
N ALA A 249 17.12 -10.18 -18.60
CA ALA A 249 17.81 -10.06 -19.88
C ALA A 249 17.99 -11.42 -20.56
N GLN A 250 18.41 -12.44 -19.80
CA GLN A 250 18.54 -13.81 -20.30
C GLN A 250 17.19 -14.38 -20.77
N GLN A 251 16.09 -13.97 -20.14
CA GLN A 251 14.72 -14.34 -20.53
C GLN A 251 14.13 -13.46 -21.65
N ARG A 252 14.87 -12.44 -22.13
CA ARG A 252 14.43 -11.47 -23.15
C ARG A 252 13.15 -10.69 -22.76
N LYS A 253 12.93 -10.45 -21.46
CA LYS A 253 11.74 -9.75 -20.92
C LYS A 253 12.01 -8.35 -20.39
N LEU A 254 13.16 -7.75 -20.74
CA LEU A 254 13.56 -6.43 -20.20
C LEU A 254 12.55 -5.34 -20.52
N PHE A 255 12.05 -5.31 -21.76
CA PHE A 255 11.10 -4.28 -22.19
C PHE A 255 9.74 -4.42 -21.49
N GLU A 256 9.18 -5.63 -21.45
CA GLU A 256 7.93 -5.92 -20.71
C GLU A 256 8.05 -5.47 -19.26
N LYS A 257 9.17 -5.83 -18.60
CA LYS A 257 9.39 -5.47 -17.20
C LYS A 257 9.62 -3.98 -16.99
N GLY A 258 10.37 -3.33 -17.89
CA GLY A 258 10.62 -1.89 -17.86
C GLY A 258 9.34 -1.08 -18.04
N PHE A 259 8.43 -1.55 -18.92
CA PHE A 259 7.11 -0.96 -19.10
C PHE A 259 6.22 -1.15 -17.87
N GLU A 260 6.15 -2.37 -17.32
CA GLU A 260 5.40 -2.68 -16.09
C GLU A 260 5.82 -1.77 -14.93
N ILE A 261 7.13 -1.67 -14.66
CA ILE A 261 7.67 -0.83 -13.58
C ILE A 261 7.35 0.64 -13.86
N SER A 262 7.61 1.14 -15.07
CA SER A 262 7.33 2.53 -15.43
C SER A 262 5.85 2.89 -15.25
N PHE A 263 4.94 2.01 -15.66
CA PHE A 263 3.50 2.21 -15.51
C PHE A 263 3.07 2.21 -14.04
N CYS A 264 3.59 1.26 -13.24
CA CYS A 264 3.31 1.23 -11.80
C CYS A 264 3.85 2.50 -11.10
N THR A 265 5.06 2.95 -11.44
CA THR A 265 5.61 4.21 -10.91
C THR A 265 4.74 5.40 -11.30
N ALA A 266 4.30 5.47 -12.55
CA ALA A 266 3.43 6.56 -13.01
C ALA A 266 2.09 6.59 -12.24
N PHE A 267 1.51 5.43 -11.95
CA PHE A 267 0.22 5.35 -11.26
C PHE A 267 0.33 5.61 -9.75
N PHE A 268 1.34 5.04 -9.09
CA PHE A 268 1.43 5.06 -7.62
C PHE A 268 2.34 6.17 -7.08
N LEU A 269 3.36 6.62 -7.83
CA LEU A 269 4.34 7.59 -7.34
C LEU A 269 4.09 9.02 -7.85
N VAL A 270 3.50 9.20 -9.03
CA VAL A 270 3.20 10.55 -9.55
C VAL A 270 2.25 11.32 -8.63
N PRO A 271 1.18 10.73 -8.07
CA PRO A 271 0.36 11.43 -7.08
C PRO A 271 1.18 11.89 -5.87
N SER A 272 2.16 11.10 -5.44
CA SER A 272 3.08 11.46 -4.35
C SER A 272 4.01 12.62 -4.69
N ILE A 273 4.44 12.73 -5.94
CA ILE A 273 5.29 13.84 -6.38
C ILE A 273 4.46 15.11 -6.62
N ALA A 274 3.21 14.96 -7.06
CA ALA A 274 2.34 16.07 -7.43
C ALA A 274 1.79 16.85 -6.24
N SER A 275 1.86 16.30 -5.02
CA SER A 275 1.33 16.93 -3.82
C SER A 275 2.40 16.97 -2.72
N PRO A 276 2.64 18.12 -2.08
CA PRO A 276 3.49 18.17 -0.89
C PRO A 276 2.89 17.35 0.26
N PHE A 277 1.60 17.04 0.21
CA PHE A 277 0.89 16.25 1.21
C PHE A 277 1.08 14.75 1.07
N PHE A 278 1.66 14.26 -0.03
CA PHE A 278 1.81 12.81 -0.25
C PHE A 278 3.27 12.38 -0.12
N HIS A 279 3.61 11.78 1.02
CA HIS A 279 4.94 11.21 1.24
C HIS A 279 4.98 9.71 0.88
N PHE A 280 6.02 9.29 0.17
CA PHE A 280 6.24 7.88 -0.12
C PHE A 280 7.04 7.22 1.00
N HIS A 281 6.34 6.72 2.02
CA HIS A 281 7.00 6.03 3.13
C HIS A 281 7.78 4.79 2.66
N HIS A 282 8.91 4.53 3.31
CA HIS A 282 9.83 3.47 2.94
C HIS A 282 9.20 2.05 3.02
N TRP A 283 8.18 1.83 3.85
CA TRP A 283 7.43 0.57 3.84
C TRP A 283 6.56 0.40 2.58
N PHE A 284 6.10 1.48 1.95
CA PHE A 284 5.50 1.43 0.60
C PHE A 284 6.56 1.23 -0.50
N ALA A 285 7.81 1.65 -0.29
CA ALA A 285 8.91 1.27 -1.16
C ALA A 285 9.14 -0.25 -1.14
N GLY A 286 9.02 -0.87 0.04
CA GLY A 286 9.00 -2.33 0.21
C GLY A 286 7.86 -2.98 -0.56
N TRP A 287 6.63 -2.51 -0.37
CA TRP A 287 5.46 -2.95 -1.13
C TRP A 287 5.69 -2.87 -2.64
N PHE A 288 6.06 -1.69 -3.15
CA PHE A 288 6.28 -1.44 -4.58
C PHE A 288 7.41 -2.31 -5.15
N GLY A 289 8.57 -2.34 -4.48
CA GLY A 289 9.71 -3.14 -4.89
C GLY A 289 9.38 -4.64 -4.90
N GLY A 290 8.70 -5.13 -3.87
CA GLY A 290 8.31 -6.53 -3.74
C GLY A 290 7.44 -6.99 -4.91
N MET A 291 6.48 -6.17 -5.37
CA MET A 291 5.67 -6.50 -6.56
C MET A 291 6.50 -6.80 -7.80
N HIS A 292 7.68 -6.18 -7.92
CA HIS A 292 8.53 -6.33 -9.10
C HIS A 292 9.63 -7.37 -8.97
N PHE A 293 9.95 -7.83 -7.76
CA PHE A 293 10.84 -8.98 -7.51
C PHE A 293 10.11 -10.32 -7.64
N ASN A 294 9.40 -10.50 -8.75
CA ASN A 294 8.48 -11.60 -8.99
C ASN A 294 8.99 -12.67 -9.98
N LEU A 295 10.30 -12.88 -10.05
CA LEU A 295 10.88 -13.91 -10.91
C LEU A 295 10.66 -15.30 -10.28
N ASN A 296 10.48 -16.32 -11.12
CA ASN A 296 10.29 -17.70 -10.66
C ASN A 296 11.62 -18.36 -10.27
N VAL A 297 12.37 -17.72 -9.36
CA VAL A 297 13.64 -18.17 -8.79
C VAL A 297 13.65 -17.89 -7.30
N TRP A 298 14.22 -18.79 -6.52
CA TRP A 298 14.09 -18.79 -5.06
C TRP A 298 14.55 -17.47 -4.41
N TRP A 299 15.65 -16.87 -4.89
CA TRP A 299 16.21 -15.64 -4.32
C TRP A 299 15.34 -14.41 -4.61
N SER A 300 14.67 -14.38 -5.77
CA SER A 300 13.70 -13.32 -6.10
C SER A 300 12.47 -13.44 -5.22
N ARG A 301 11.94 -14.67 -5.04
CA ARG A 301 10.81 -14.94 -4.14
C ARG A 301 11.13 -14.60 -2.67
N VAL A 302 12.32 -14.92 -2.19
CA VAL A 302 12.78 -14.53 -0.84
C VAL A 302 12.84 -13.01 -0.71
N THR A 303 13.34 -12.31 -1.73
CA THR A 303 13.38 -10.84 -1.73
C THR A 303 11.99 -10.24 -1.69
N MET A 304 11.07 -10.75 -2.51
CA MET A 304 9.67 -10.33 -2.54
C MET A 304 8.99 -10.52 -1.18
N ALA A 305 9.17 -11.69 -0.56
CA ALA A 305 8.66 -11.98 0.78
C ALA A 305 9.27 -11.05 1.84
N PHE A 306 10.59 -10.82 1.79
CA PHE A 306 11.27 -9.91 2.70
C PHE A 306 10.73 -8.48 2.60
N LEU A 307 10.54 -7.96 1.39
CA LEU A 307 10.01 -6.61 1.20
C LEU A 307 8.51 -6.48 1.56
N TRP A 308 7.73 -7.55 1.39
CA TRP A 308 6.37 -7.62 1.95
C TRP A 308 6.38 -7.58 3.49
N GLY A 309 7.37 -8.20 4.13
CA GLY A 309 7.56 -8.11 5.58
C GLY A 309 7.93 -6.71 6.06
N PHE A 310 8.71 -5.94 5.28
CA PHE A 310 8.95 -4.51 5.52
C PHE A 310 7.65 -3.71 5.47
N TYR A 311 6.81 -3.98 4.48
CA TYR A 311 5.48 -3.37 4.38
C TYR A 311 4.63 -3.69 5.61
N ILE A 312 4.50 -4.97 5.98
CA ILE A 312 3.72 -5.40 7.16
C ILE A 312 4.22 -4.71 8.45
N ASN A 313 5.53 -4.58 8.63
CA ASN A 313 6.11 -3.92 9.80
C ASN A 313 5.62 -2.47 9.91
N GLY A 314 5.73 -1.69 8.84
CA GLY A 314 5.31 -0.29 8.84
C GLY A 314 3.87 -0.14 9.32
N ILE A 315 2.95 -0.93 8.76
CA ILE A 315 1.54 -0.89 9.16
C ILE A 315 1.33 -1.36 10.60
N ALA A 316 1.98 -2.45 11.03
CA ALA A 316 1.79 -3.02 12.36
C ALA A 316 2.30 -2.13 13.50
N VAL A 317 3.31 -1.32 13.22
CA VAL A 317 4.04 -0.53 14.22
C VAL A 317 3.55 0.91 14.24
N TYR A 318 3.27 1.48 13.06
CA TYR A 318 2.99 2.90 12.89
C TYR A 318 1.65 3.20 12.19
N GLY A 319 0.90 2.16 11.80
CA GLY A 319 -0.27 2.33 10.93
C GLY A 319 0.11 2.59 9.48
N ARG A 320 -0.90 2.80 8.62
CA ARG A 320 -0.68 2.92 7.18
C ARG A 320 0.24 4.08 6.81
N ASP A 321 0.02 5.21 7.45
CA ASP A 321 0.82 6.43 7.37
C ASP A 321 0.25 7.46 8.37
N PRO A 322 0.86 7.66 9.55
CA PRO A 322 0.32 8.55 10.58
C PRO A 322 0.40 10.03 10.17
N ILE A 323 1.37 10.42 9.33
CA ILE A 323 1.53 11.78 8.83
C ILE A 323 0.47 12.09 7.77
N LEU A 324 0.28 11.19 6.80
CA LEU A 324 -0.85 11.26 5.87
C LEU A 324 -2.18 11.16 6.59
N GLY A 325 -2.29 10.41 7.69
CA GLY A 325 -3.55 10.33 8.45
C GLY A 325 -4.03 11.71 8.89
N CYS A 326 -3.14 12.54 9.41
CA CYS A 326 -3.44 13.92 9.82
C CYS A 326 -3.65 14.85 8.62
N GLU A 327 -2.78 14.82 7.61
CA GLU A 327 -2.87 15.71 6.45
C GLU A 327 -3.99 15.33 5.48
N TYR A 328 -4.24 14.04 5.25
CA TYR A 328 -5.38 13.54 4.49
C TYR A 328 -6.68 13.81 5.22
N SER A 329 -6.76 13.61 6.54
CA SER A 329 -7.94 13.99 7.30
C SER A 329 -8.20 15.50 7.21
N LEU A 330 -7.16 16.32 7.24
CA LEU A 330 -7.25 17.76 7.00
C LEU A 330 -7.73 18.06 5.57
N TYR A 331 -7.08 17.49 4.55
CA TYR A 331 -7.45 17.63 3.14
C TYR A 331 -8.91 17.24 2.92
N VAL A 332 -9.32 16.04 3.34
CA VAL A 332 -10.69 15.56 3.25
C VAL A 332 -11.64 16.50 3.99
N SER A 333 -11.29 16.95 5.19
CA SER A 333 -12.17 17.83 5.97
C SER A 333 -12.31 19.22 5.36
N LEU A 334 -11.26 19.75 4.72
CA LEU A 334 -11.28 21.01 3.96
C LEU A 334 -12.08 20.88 2.66
N TYR A 335 -11.81 19.83 1.86
CA TYR A 335 -12.38 19.67 0.52
C TYR A 335 -13.78 19.04 0.50
N GLN A 336 -14.13 18.20 1.46
CA GLN A 336 -15.50 17.66 1.61
C GLN A 336 -16.45 18.63 2.31
N ARG A 337 -16.06 19.90 2.47
CA ARG A 337 -16.89 20.97 3.08
C ARG A 337 -17.41 20.60 4.46
N CYS A 338 -16.56 19.99 5.29
CA CYS A 338 -16.95 19.71 6.67
C CYS A 338 -17.21 21.06 7.37
N SER A 339 -18.46 21.29 7.81
CA SER A 339 -18.90 22.58 8.35
C SER A 339 -18.05 23.03 9.54
N PHE A 340 -17.55 22.08 10.33
CA PHE A 340 -16.65 22.31 11.45
C PHE A 340 -15.30 22.92 11.02
N MET A 341 -14.67 22.41 9.95
CA MET A 341 -13.41 22.97 9.46
C MET A 341 -13.59 24.32 8.78
N ARG A 342 -14.76 24.58 8.20
CA ARG A 342 -15.11 25.92 7.69
C ARG A 342 -15.13 26.95 8.82
N CYS A 343 -15.69 26.62 9.99
CA CYS A 343 -15.64 27.48 11.17
C CYS A 343 -14.22 27.68 11.70
N TYR A 344 -13.38 26.65 11.66
CA TYR A 344 -11.97 26.75 12.06
C TYR A 344 -11.17 27.67 11.13
N VAL A 345 -11.27 27.47 9.81
CA VAL A 345 -10.63 28.33 8.80
C VAL A 345 -11.15 29.76 8.88
N GLN A 346 -12.47 29.94 9.04
CA GLN A 346 -13.06 31.28 9.23
C GLN A 346 -12.55 31.94 10.50
N GLY A 347 -12.40 31.20 11.60
CA GLY A 347 -11.82 31.71 12.85
C GLY A 347 -10.36 32.15 12.71
N ILE A 348 -9.56 31.47 11.88
CA ILE A 348 -8.20 31.89 11.53
C ILE A 348 -8.23 33.17 10.68
N ILE A 349 -9.07 33.23 9.65
CA ILE A 349 -9.21 34.40 8.76
C ILE A 349 -9.64 35.63 9.56
N ASP A 350 -10.67 35.48 10.39
CA ASP A 350 -11.20 36.54 11.27
C ASP A 350 -10.18 36.98 12.33
N GLY A 351 -9.29 36.08 12.75
CA GLY A 351 -8.21 36.36 13.70
C GLY A 351 -6.94 36.97 13.08
N ALA A 352 -6.65 36.67 11.81
CA ALA A 352 -5.44 37.09 11.11
C ALA A 352 -5.57 38.42 10.36
N GLY A 353 -6.77 38.80 9.93
CA GLY A 353 -7.01 40.00 9.13
C GLY A 353 -8.05 40.93 9.75
N ASN A 354 -7.61 42.09 10.24
CA ASN A 354 -8.47 43.27 10.50
C ASN A 354 -9.78 42.98 11.28
N ALA A 355 -9.67 42.73 12.58
CA ALA A 355 -10.81 42.84 13.48
C ALA A 355 -11.26 44.30 13.64
N THR A 356 -11.93 44.88 12.65
CA THR A 356 -12.79 46.07 12.83
C THR A 356 -14.13 45.67 13.46
N HIS A 357 -14.46 44.38 13.48
CA HIS A 357 -15.52 43.83 14.30
C HIS A 357 -14.93 42.97 15.42
N PRO A 358 -15.14 43.33 16.70
CA PRO A 358 -14.80 42.47 17.82
C PRO A 358 -15.76 41.28 17.79
N SER A 359 -15.37 40.23 17.09
CA SER A 359 -16.07 38.97 17.21
C SER A 359 -15.79 38.43 18.62
N ASN A 360 -16.85 38.10 19.37
CA ASN A 360 -16.80 37.59 20.75
C ASN A 360 -16.16 36.17 20.83
N TYR A 361 -15.29 35.81 19.89
CA TYR A 361 -14.55 34.55 19.94
C TYR A 361 -13.36 34.74 20.89
N THR A 362 -13.54 34.33 22.14
CA THR A 362 -12.50 34.34 23.18
C THR A 362 -11.45 33.23 22.99
N GLY A 363 -11.55 32.43 21.94
CA GLY A 363 -10.59 31.38 21.62
C GLY A 363 -9.52 31.90 20.68
N ILE A 364 -8.28 31.96 21.13
CA ILE A 364 -7.12 32.12 20.24
C ILE A 364 -7.07 30.87 19.37
N VAL A 365 -7.48 30.99 18.10
CA VAL A 365 -7.31 29.92 17.13
C VAL A 365 -5.88 30.02 16.59
N THR A 366 -4.99 29.16 17.08
CA THR A 366 -3.66 29.01 16.49
C THR A 366 -3.80 28.44 15.08
N PRO A 367 -3.22 29.06 14.04
CA PRO A 367 -3.25 28.49 12.70
C PRO A 367 -2.61 27.10 12.72
N PHE A 368 -3.16 26.17 11.94
CA PHE A 368 -2.52 24.89 11.72
C PHE A 368 -1.25 25.15 10.92
N VAL A 369 -0.08 25.02 11.56
CA VAL A 369 1.19 25.07 10.85
C VAL A 369 1.43 23.69 10.27
N PRO A 370 1.46 23.53 8.93
CA PRO A 370 1.79 22.25 8.33
C PRO A 370 3.18 21.83 8.81
N LEU A 371 3.32 20.54 9.13
CA LEU A 371 4.57 19.99 9.63
C LEU A 371 5.63 20.14 8.53
N ASP A 372 6.67 20.96 8.75
CA ASP A 372 7.75 21.03 7.76
C ASP A 372 8.64 19.80 7.93
N TRP A 373 8.40 18.79 7.10
CA TRP A 373 9.17 17.55 7.08
C TRP A 373 10.65 17.77 6.72
N ARG A 374 11.01 18.91 6.11
CA ARG A 374 12.42 19.24 5.81
C ARG A 374 13.17 19.70 7.05
N THR A 375 12.50 20.31 8.01
CA THR A 375 13.07 20.80 9.26
C THR A 375 12.70 19.93 10.46
N CYS A 376 11.74 19.02 10.32
CA CYS A 376 11.13 18.26 11.40
C CYS A 376 10.57 19.17 12.51
N SER A 377 10.12 20.39 12.18
CA SER A 377 9.55 21.34 13.13
C SER A 377 8.06 21.60 12.86
N THR A 378 7.32 21.73 13.96
CA THR A 378 5.99 22.34 14.02
C THR A 378 6.15 23.69 14.71
N ASP A 379 6.81 24.64 14.06
CA ASP A 379 7.01 25.98 14.64
C ASP A 379 5.71 26.78 14.70
#